data_AF-A0A1V5H486-F1
#
_entry.id   AF-A0A1V5H486-F1
#
_cell.length_a   1.000
_cell.length_b   1.000
_cell.length_c   1.000
_cell.angle_alpha   90.00
_cell.angle_beta   90.00
_cell.angle_gamma   90.00
#
_symmetry.space_group_name_H-M   'P 1'
#
loop_
_entity.id
_entity.type
_entity.pdbx_description
1 polymer ?
#
loop_
_entity_poly.entity_id
_entity_poly.type
_entity_poly.pdbx_seq_one_letter_code
_entity_poly.pdbx_strand_id
1 'polypeptide(L)'
;MAADGARQYFVDSHIKIKEQTGMDCFFFDSFYNLGFMPVNYSNCRPRTMWRGLLAAWRALQEAGLSLATESFGPWGQVIHGHPSSYDIPSIFACYKVGVGTDYTTVPTGHPLKDITPKDAAGIFYTLAHMAGCHMPLHYPDGQRIDAVWGDAHRRALADYHACLPHLARRHLQEDGRAVLWHDAARKRATLFNFVARKAALPGTVTDLTTGARLTKAASYPLEAGHAYAVAAPSLPVELA
;
A
#
# COMPACT_ATOMS: atom_id res chain seq x y z
N MET A 1 32.81 -13.70 7.68
CA MET A 1 33.11 -12.98 8.94
C MET A 1 32.13 -13.47 10.00
N ALA A 2 32.57 -13.78 11.22
CA ALA A 2 31.62 -14.06 12.32
C ALA A 2 30.72 -12.83 12.55
N ALA A 3 29.47 -13.05 13.00
CA ALA A 3 28.50 -11.97 13.22
C ALA A 3 29.04 -10.85 14.13
N ASP A 4 29.88 -11.20 15.10
CA ASP A 4 30.53 -10.25 16.00
C ASP A 4 31.59 -9.38 15.32
N GLY A 5 32.33 -9.93 14.35
CA GLY A 5 33.32 -9.16 13.59
C GLY A 5 32.67 -8.09 12.70
N ALA A 6 31.54 -8.43 12.07
CA ALA A 6 30.78 -7.48 11.26
C ALA A 6 30.17 -6.36 12.12
N ARG A 7 29.65 -6.71 13.30
CA ARG A 7 29.11 -5.74 14.27
C ARG A 7 30.20 -4.77 14.75
N GLN A 8 31.35 -5.29 15.15
CA GLN A 8 32.45 -4.46 15.64
C GLN A 8 32.94 -3.50 14.55
N TYR A 9 33.15 -4.02 13.34
CA TYR A 9 33.53 -3.19 12.20
C TYR A 9 32.52 -2.07 11.90
N PHE A 10 31.22 -2.37 11.97
CA PHE A 10 30.16 -1.37 11.80
C PHE A 10 30.24 -0.27 12.86
N VAL A 11 30.37 -0.63 14.14
CA VAL A 11 30.47 0.33 15.26
C VAL A 11 31.72 1.20 15.12
N ASP A 12 32.88 0.56 14.95
CA ASP A 12 34.18 1.25 14.84
C ASP A 12 34.18 2.23 13.66
N SER A 13 33.56 1.85 12.54
CA SER A 13 33.48 2.71 11.35
C SER A 13 32.69 3.98 11.62
N HIS A 14 31.55 3.90 12.32
CA HIS A 14 30.73 5.08 12.62
C HIS A 14 31.38 5.99 13.67
N ILE A 15 32.00 5.39 14.70
CA ILE A 15 32.78 6.14 15.69
C ILE A 15 33.94 6.86 15.00
N LYS A 16 34.69 6.16 14.14
CA LYS A 16 35.78 6.78 13.36
C LYS A 16 35.29 7.93 12.49
N ILE A 17 34.12 7.79 11.83
CA ILE A 17 33.53 8.88 11.05
C ILE A 17 33.24 10.10 11.94
N LYS A 18 32.67 9.90 13.13
CA LYS A 18 32.46 10.99 14.11
C LYS A 18 33.77 11.65 14.50
N GLU A 19 34.78 10.87 14.88
CA GLU A 19 36.08 11.38 15.30
C GLU A 19 36.79 12.18 14.21
N GLN A 20 36.64 11.74 12.95
CA GLN A 20 37.34 12.35 11.82
C GLN A 20 36.60 13.53 11.20
N THR A 21 35.26 13.56 11.28
CA THR A 21 34.44 14.56 10.56
C THR A 21 33.62 15.46 11.47
N GLY A 22 33.48 15.10 12.76
CA GLY A 22 32.56 15.75 13.68
C GLY A 22 31.08 15.38 13.47
N MET A 23 30.76 14.51 12.50
CA MET A 23 29.38 14.06 12.28
C MET A 23 28.90 13.22 13.47
N ASP A 24 27.93 13.75 14.21
CA ASP A 24 27.43 13.18 15.45
C ASP A 24 26.00 12.64 15.34
N CYS A 25 25.38 12.75 14.18
CA CYS A 25 24.04 12.25 13.90
C CYS A 25 24.03 11.41 12.63
N PHE A 26 23.42 10.22 12.70
CA PHE A 26 23.21 9.34 11.56
C PHE A 26 21.72 9.07 11.36
N PHE A 27 21.28 9.22 10.11
CA PHE A 27 19.96 8.81 9.67
C PHE A 27 20.04 7.43 9.02
N PHE A 28 19.29 6.47 9.56
CA PHE A 28 19.18 5.13 9.00
C PHE A 28 17.85 4.98 8.26
N ASP A 29 17.94 4.99 6.93
CA ASP A 29 16.88 4.57 6.01
C ASP A 29 16.53 3.10 6.27
N SER A 30 15.24 2.87 6.37
CA SER A 30 14.68 1.71 7.01
C SER A 30 14.36 0.54 6.12
N PHE A 31 14.55 0.67 4.81
CA PHE A 31 13.76 -0.15 3.92
C PHE A 31 14.00 -1.67 4.04
N TYR A 32 15.17 -2.17 4.49
CA TYR A 32 15.34 -3.64 4.54
C TYR A 32 16.19 -4.30 5.63
N ASN A 33 16.96 -3.62 6.50
CA ASN A 33 17.86 -4.37 7.42
C ASN A 33 18.13 -3.78 8.82
N LEU A 34 17.61 -2.61 9.17
CA LEU A 34 17.80 -2.03 10.51
C LEU A 34 16.48 -1.78 11.26
N GLY A 35 15.34 -2.02 10.60
CA GLY A 35 14.03 -2.01 11.22
C GLY A 35 13.82 -3.26 12.08
N PHE A 36 13.82 -3.08 13.40
CA PHE A 36 13.35 -3.96 14.49
C PHE A 36 13.77 -5.46 14.54
N MET A 37 13.79 -6.20 13.44
CA MET A 37 14.24 -7.60 13.36
C MET A 37 15.07 -7.84 12.10
N PRO A 38 16.35 -7.40 12.05
CA PRO A 38 17.27 -7.87 11.01
C PRO A 38 17.26 -9.40 10.95
N VAL A 39 16.92 -9.95 9.78
CA VAL A 39 16.90 -11.39 9.53
C VAL A 39 18.14 -11.77 8.75
N ASN A 40 18.98 -12.62 9.35
CA ASN A 40 20.09 -13.25 8.66
C ASN A 40 19.59 -14.47 7.88
N TYR A 41 20.02 -14.61 6.62
CA TYR A 41 19.72 -15.74 5.73
C TYR A 41 20.95 -16.58 5.37
N SER A 42 22.07 -16.46 6.09
CA SER A 42 23.37 -17.06 5.74
C SER A 42 23.38 -18.59 5.60
N ASN A 43 22.28 -19.28 5.92
CA ASN A 43 22.07 -20.72 5.73
C ASN A 43 20.65 -21.05 5.22
N CYS A 44 19.99 -20.12 4.51
CA CYS A 44 18.60 -20.23 4.07
C CYS A 44 17.59 -20.47 5.20
N ARG A 45 17.97 -20.22 6.47
CA ARG A 45 17.05 -20.21 7.62
C ARG A 45 17.04 -18.81 8.22
N PRO A 46 15.87 -18.16 8.32
CA PRO A 46 15.78 -16.83 8.91
C PRO A 46 16.18 -16.89 10.38
N ARG A 47 17.12 -16.04 10.80
CA ARG A 47 17.47 -15.84 12.21
C ARG A 47 17.45 -14.36 12.56
N THR A 48 16.77 -13.99 13.64
CA THR A 48 16.74 -12.62 14.13
C THR A 48 18.09 -12.23 14.73
N MET A 49 18.61 -11.06 14.37
CA MET A 49 19.88 -10.52 14.88
C MET A 49 19.68 -9.40 15.93
N TRP A 50 18.47 -9.30 16.50
CA TRP A 50 18.06 -8.17 17.34
C TRP A 50 19.02 -7.89 18.51
N ARG A 51 19.57 -8.92 19.17
CA ARG A 51 20.54 -8.73 20.27
C ARG A 51 21.84 -8.06 19.80
N GLY A 52 22.36 -8.46 18.63
CA GLY A 52 23.55 -7.86 18.06
C GLY A 52 23.33 -6.42 17.61
N LEU A 53 22.14 -6.13 17.06
CA LEU A 53 21.74 -4.78 16.69
C LEU A 53 21.62 -3.87 17.93
N LEU A 54 20.98 -4.33 19.00
CA LEU A 54 20.89 -3.58 20.26
C LEU A 54 22.27 -3.28 20.85
N ALA A 55 23.18 -4.26 20.80
CA ALA A 55 24.54 -4.06 21.28
C ALA A 55 25.31 -3.03 20.43
N ALA A 56 25.07 -2.98 19.12
CA ALA A 56 25.64 -1.96 18.24
C ALA A 56 25.06 -0.57 18.55
N TRP A 57 23.73 -0.45 18.67
CA TRP A 57 23.05 0.81 18.97
C TRP A 57 23.52 1.40 20.29
N ARG A 58 23.58 0.56 21.33
CA ARG A 58 24.11 0.96 22.63
C ARG A 58 25.53 1.51 22.51
N ALA A 59 26.42 0.81 21.81
CA ALA A 59 27.81 1.24 21.66
C ALA A 59 27.93 2.59 20.91
N LEU A 60 27.12 2.80 19.86
CA LEU A 60 27.06 4.07 19.14
C LEU A 60 26.55 5.21 20.04
N GLN A 61 25.49 4.97 20.83
CA GLN A 61 24.95 5.95 21.77
C GLN A 61 25.93 6.27 22.91
N GLU A 62 26.60 5.26 23.47
CA GLU A 62 27.66 5.44 24.47
C GLU A 62 28.85 6.24 23.91
N ALA A 63 29.11 6.16 22.60
CA ALA A 63 30.09 6.99 21.89
C ALA A 63 29.57 8.40 21.53
N GLY A 64 28.38 8.77 21.99
CA GLY A 64 27.79 10.09 21.78
C GLY A 64 27.28 10.32 20.35
N LEU A 65 26.83 9.26 19.67
CA LEU A 65 26.11 9.37 18.39
C LEU A 65 24.61 9.45 18.60
N SER A 66 23.99 10.46 17.99
CA SER A 66 22.56 10.56 17.82
C SER A 66 22.12 9.69 16.65
N LEU A 67 21.10 8.86 16.85
CA LEU A 67 20.62 7.93 15.85
C LEU A 67 19.17 8.29 15.51
N ALA A 68 18.93 8.64 14.26
CA ALA A 68 17.61 8.81 13.69
C ALA A 68 17.27 7.59 12.84
N THR A 69 16.03 7.10 12.95
CA THR A 69 15.59 5.95 12.15
C THR A 69 14.32 6.32 11.39
N GLU A 70 14.31 5.95 10.12
CA GLU A 70 13.13 6.12 9.28
C GLU A 70 12.02 5.11 9.66
N SER A 71 12.39 3.90 10.15
CA SER A 71 11.43 2.89 10.62
C SER A 71 11.36 2.73 12.12
N PHE A 72 10.21 2.16 12.49
CA PHE A 72 9.83 1.64 13.80
C PHE A 72 11.03 1.12 14.62
N GLY A 73 11.36 1.84 15.69
CA GLY A 73 12.31 1.38 16.70
C GLY A 73 12.24 2.26 17.95
N PRO A 74 12.10 1.70 19.17
CA PRO A 74 12.13 2.47 20.42
C PRO A 74 13.54 2.96 20.80
N TRP A 75 14.50 2.86 19.88
CA TRP A 75 15.95 2.99 20.14
C TRP A 75 16.62 4.15 19.38
N GLY A 76 15.85 4.89 18.57
CA GLY A 76 16.29 6.09 17.84
C GLY A 76 15.19 7.15 17.79
N GLN A 77 15.54 8.37 17.39
CA GLN A 77 14.55 9.43 17.19
C GLN A 77 13.76 9.16 15.90
N VAL A 78 12.42 9.14 16.02
CA VAL A 78 11.51 8.93 14.88
C VAL A 78 11.47 10.19 14.02
N ILE A 79 11.69 10.04 12.71
CA ILE A 79 11.70 11.18 11.78
C ILE A 79 10.61 11.09 10.69
N HIS A 80 10.07 9.91 10.36
CA HIS A 80 9.05 9.74 9.31
C HIS A 80 7.89 8.82 9.71
N GLY A 81 6.65 9.29 9.50
CA GLY A 81 5.43 8.51 9.23
C GLY A 81 5.00 7.39 10.19
N HIS A 82 5.75 7.15 11.27
CA HIS A 82 5.62 5.96 12.07
C HIS A 82 5.33 6.26 13.54
N PRO A 83 4.47 5.44 14.17
CA PRO A 83 4.11 5.63 15.56
C PRO A 83 5.33 5.48 16.47
N SER A 84 5.49 6.43 17.39
CA SER A 84 6.56 6.48 18.40
C SER A 84 6.35 5.51 19.57
N SER A 85 5.27 4.72 19.56
CA SER A 85 4.87 3.85 20.66
C SER A 85 4.26 2.52 20.20
N TYR A 86 4.27 1.52 21.09
CA TYR A 86 3.60 0.22 20.91
C TYR A 86 2.12 0.29 21.34
N ASP A 87 1.35 1.16 20.70
CA ASP A 87 -0.11 1.14 20.86
C ASP A 87 -0.73 -0.07 20.13
N ILE A 88 -1.98 -0.42 20.47
CA ILE A 88 -2.73 -1.54 19.85
C ILE A 88 -2.69 -1.50 18.30
N PRO A 89 -2.78 -0.35 17.62
CA PRO A 89 -2.62 -0.24 16.17
C PRO A 89 -1.27 -0.71 15.62
N SER A 90 -0.21 -0.61 16.44
CA SER A 90 1.19 -0.73 16.00
C SER A 90 1.92 -1.91 16.63
N ILE A 91 1.31 -2.60 17.59
CA ILE A 91 1.92 -3.68 18.37
C ILE A 91 2.42 -4.86 17.52
N PHE A 92 1.84 -5.06 16.33
CA PHE A 92 2.28 -6.09 15.37
C PHE A 92 3.13 -5.55 14.23
N ALA A 93 3.53 -4.27 14.24
CA ALA A 93 4.36 -3.66 13.18
C ALA A 93 5.64 -4.45 12.90
N CYS A 94 6.18 -5.09 13.94
CA CYS A 94 7.37 -5.92 13.97
C CYS A 94 7.22 -7.31 13.31
N TYR A 95 6.00 -7.83 13.26
CA TYR A 95 5.65 -9.12 12.62
C TYR A 95 5.05 -8.92 11.23
N LYS A 96 4.98 -7.67 10.75
CA LYS A 96 4.56 -7.36 9.40
C LYS A 96 5.57 -7.96 8.43
N VAL A 97 5.20 -9.10 7.83
CA VAL A 97 5.32 -9.21 6.36
C VAL A 97 4.43 -8.09 5.82
N GLY A 98 4.96 -6.88 5.80
CA GLY A 98 4.26 -5.71 5.32
C GLY A 98 4.36 -5.72 3.81
N VAL A 99 3.24 -5.95 3.14
CA VAL A 99 3.05 -5.36 1.82
C VAL A 99 2.87 -3.86 2.10
N GLY A 100 4.00 -3.13 2.10
CA GLY A 100 4.24 -1.68 2.14
C GLY A 100 3.34 -0.78 2.99
N THR A 101 3.93 0.11 3.80
CA THR A 101 3.24 1.22 4.46
C THR A 101 3.85 2.52 3.99
N ASP A 102 2.99 3.39 3.46
CA ASP A 102 3.26 4.70 2.85
C ASP A 102 4.00 4.71 1.51
N TYR A 103 3.46 5.53 0.60
CA TYR A 103 3.59 5.49 -0.86
C TYR A 103 2.78 4.37 -1.54
N THR A 104 1.46 4.59 -1.69
CA THR A 104 0.77 4.05 -2.86
C THR A 104 1.37 4.72 -4.10
N THR A 105 1.83 3.94 -5.08
CA THR A 105 2.35 4.46 -6.37
C THR A 105 1.26 5.08 -7.24
N VAL A 106 0.01 5.11 -6.76
CA VAL A 106 -1.13 5.72 -7.44
C VAL A 106 -1.63 6.91 -6.62
N PRO A 107 -1.67 8.14 -7.20
CA PRO A 107 -2.12 9.34 -6.49
C PRO A 107 -3.62 9.28 -6.18
N THR A 108 -3.98 9.05 -4.91
CA THR A 108 -5.38 8.89 -4.45
C THR A 108 -6.09 10.21 -4.12
N GLY A 109 -5.37 11.33 -4.01
CA GLY A 109 -5.88 12.56 -3.38
C GLY A 109 -6.88 13.40 -4.21
N HIS A 110 -6.77 13.42 -5.53
CA HIS A 110 -7.61 14.28 -6.38
C HIS A 110 -8.99 13.70 -6.77
N PRO A 111 -9.12 12.40 -7.15
CA PRO A 111 -10.39 11.87 -7.65
C PRO A 111 -11.35 11.38 -6.56
N LEU A 112 -10.86 11.07 -5.34
CA LEU A 112 -11.66 10.41 -4.29
C LEU A 112 -12.11 11.33 -3.15
N LYS A 113 -11.78 12.64 -3.21
CA LYS A 113 -11.95 13.57 -2.09
C LYS A 113 -13.39 13.67 -1.54
N ASP A 114 -14.37 13.45 -2.41
CA ASP A 114 -15.80 13.63 -2.13
C ASP A 114 -16.55 12.30 -1.89
N ILE A 115 -15.86 11.14 -1.88
CA ILE A 115 -16.50 9.82 -1.75
C ILE A 115 -16.45 9.35 -0.30
N THR A 116 -17.59 8.86 0.21
CA THR A 116 -17.72 8.33 1.57
C THR A 116 -18.29 6.90 1.52
N PRO A 117 -17.75 5.95 2.32
CA PRO A 117 -16.62 6.11 3.23
C PRO A 117 -15.27 6.10 2.46
N LYS A 118 -14.37 7.01 2.84
CA LYS A 118 -13.12 7.31 2.10
C LYS A 118 -12.18 6.10 2.01
N ASP A 119 -12.18 5.28 3.05
CA ASP A 119 -11.36 4.08 3.13
C ASP A 119 -11.85 2.98 2.16
N ALA A 120 -13.15 2.71 2.08
CA ALA A 120 -13.70 1.79 1.07
C ALA A 120 -13.45 2.27 -0.36
N ALA A 121 -13.56 3.58 -0.62
CA ALA A 121 -13.22 4.18 -1.91
C ALA A 121 -11.73 4.00 -2.24
N GLY A 122 -10.85 4.16 -1.24
CA GLY A 122 -9.41 3.90 -1.36
C GLY A 122 -9.10 2.44 -1.67
N ILE A 123 -9.79 1.49 -1.02
CA ILE A 123 -9.69 0.05 -1.31
C ILE A 123 -10.06 -0.21 -2.77
N PHE A 124 -11.24 0.24 -3.19
CA PHE A 124 -11.71 0.04 -4.56
C PHE A 124 -10.74 0.62 -5.61
N TYR A 125 -10.26 1.85 -5.39
CA TYR A 125 -9.33 2.52 -6.28
C TYR A 125 -7.99 1.77 -6.38
N THR A 126 -7.38 1.42 -5.25
CA THR A 126 -6.09 0.71 -5.23
C THR A 126 -6.19 -0.65 -5.93
N LEU A 127 -7.24 -1.42 -5.64
CA LEU A 127 -7.50 -2.70 -6.28
C LEU A 127 -7.76 -2.57 -7.78
N ALA A 128 -8.54 -1.58 -8.21
CA ALA A 128 -8.81 -1.32 -9.63
C ALA A 128 -7.52 -1.04 -10.42
N HIS A 129 -6.49 -0.48 -9.77
CA HIS A 129 -5.17 -0.27 -10.35
C HIS A 129 -4.23 -1.49 -10.21
N MET A 130 -4.68 -2.61 -9.62
CA MET A 130 -3.82 -3.72 -9.19
C MET A 130 -2.62 -3.24 -8.35
N ALA A 131 -2.86 -2.21 -7.53
CA ALA A 131 -1.91 -1.70 -6.56
C ALA A 131 -2.16 -2.35 -5.20
N GLY A 132 -1.16 -2.29 -4.33
CA GLY A 132 -1.32 -2.71 -2.94
C GLY A 132 -2.42 -1.90 -2.25
N CYS A 133 -3.39 -2.59 -1.66
CA CYS A 133 -4.34 -1.98 -0.75
C CYS A 133 -3.77 -2.06 0.67
N HIS A 134 -3.25 -0.94 1.16
CA HIS A 134 -2.53 -0.89 2.43
C HIS A 134 -3.46 -0.41 3.53
N MET A 135 -3.95 -1.33 4.37
CA MET A 135 -4.88 -1.03 5.47
C MET A 135 -4.35 -1.56 6.82
N PRO A 136 -4.57 -0.84 7.94
CA PRO A 136 -4.13 -1.29 9.25
C PRO A 136 -5.01 -2.45 9.75
N LEU A 137 -4.42 -3.45 10.42
CA LEU A 137 -5.17 -4.57 11.02
C LEU A 137 -6.04 -4.10 12.22
N HIS A 138 -5.61 -3.05 12.92
CA HIS A 138 -6.36 -2.41 14.00
C HIS A 138 -6.34 -0.88 13.83
N TYR A 139 -7.46 -0.24 14.12
CA TYR A 139 -7.61 1.22 14.10
C TYR A 139 -7.14 1.85 15.44
N PRO A 140 -6.88 3.17 15.51
CA PRO A 140 -6.42 3.87 16.72
C PRO A 140 -7.21 3.61 18.01
N ASP A 141 -8.49 3.29 17.88
CA ASP A 141 -9.39 2.93 18.98
C ASP A 141 -9.30 1.45 19.41
N GLY A 142 -8.39 0.68 18.80
CA GLY A 142 -8.15 -0.73 19.07
C GLY A 142 -9.09 -1.68 18.33
N GLN A 143 -10.04 -1.19 17.53
CA GLN A 143 -10.95 -2.05 16.77
C GLN A 143 -10.22 -2.78 15.64
N ARG A 144 -10.51 -4.07 15.47
CA ARG A 144 -9.97 -4.90 14.37
C ARG A 144 -10.61 -4.50 13.04
N ILE A 145 -9.86 -4.61 11.96
CA ILE A 145 -10.26 -4.14 10.63
C ILE A 145 -11.60 -4.69 10.14
N ASP A 146 -11.86 -5.98 10.36
CA ASP A 146 -13.11 -6.66 9.98
C ASP A 146 -14.31 -6.29 10.85
N ALA A 147 -14.09 -5.73 12.03
CA ALA A 147 -15.14 -5.19 12.89
C ALA A 147 -15.58 -3.79 12.43
N VAL A 148 -14.66 -3.00 11.86
CA VAL A 148 -14.93 -1.65 11.35
C VAL A 148 -15.47 -1.68 9.91
N TRP A 149 -15.04 -2.65 9.12
CA TRP A 149 -15.43 -2.77 7.72
C TRP A 149 -16.93 -3.00 7.55
N GLY A 150 -17.57 -2.09 6.81
CA GLY A 150 -18.96 -2.17 6.43
C GLY A 150 -19.18 -2.84 5.07
N ASP A 151 -20.41 -2.77 4.58
CA ASP A 151 -20.81 -3.40 3.32
C ASP A 151 -20.07 -2.82 2.11
N ALA A 152 -19.72 -1.54 2.15
CA ALA A 152 -18.94 -0.89 1.10
C ALA A 152 -17.53 -1.51 0.94
N HIS A 153 -16.84 -1.81 2.04
CA HIS A 153 -15.52 -2.45 2.03
C HIS A 153 -15.59 -3.87 1.46
N ARG A 154 -16.57 -4.65 1.94
CA ARG A 154 -16.79 -6.02 1.47
C ARG A 154 -17.15 -6.05 -0.02
N ARG A 155 -17.97 -5.10 -0.47
CA ARG A 155 -18.36 -4.95 -1.88
C ARG A 155 -17.17 -4.60 -2.77
N ALA A 156 -16.32 -3.66 -2.37
CA ALA A 156 -15.12 -3.30 -3.14
C ALA A 156 -14.22 -4.53 -3.39
N LEU A 157 -14.04 -5.38 -2.38
CA LEU A 157 -13.29 -6.63 -2.49
C LEU A 157 -14.00 -7.67 -3.38
N ALA A 158 -15.31 -7.83 -3.19
CA ALA A 158 -16.11 -8.78 -3.96
C ALA A 158 -16.11 -8.41 -5.46
N ASP A 159 -16.34 -7.14 -5.79
CA ASP A 159 -16.33 -6.63 -7.16
C ASP A 159 -14.96 -6.84 -7.83
N TYR A 160 -13.88 -6.52 -7.11
CA TYR A 160 -12.53 -6.73 -7.62
C TYR A 160 -12.25 -8.21 -7.91
N HIS A 161 -12.54 -9.12 -6.96
CA HIS A 161 -12.32 -10.55 -7.15
C HIS A 161 -13.17 -11.14 -8.28
N ALA A 162 -14.42 -10.69 -8.42
CA ALA A 162 -15.29 -11.11 -9.53
C ALA A 162 -14.75 -10.63 -10.89
N CYS A 163 -14.09 -9.47 -10.92
CA CYS A 163 -13.51 -8.92 -12.13
C CYS A 163 -12.12 -9.47 -12.47
N LEU A 164 -11.36 -9.96 -11.47
CA LEU A 164 -9.96 -10.35 -11.58
C LEU A 164 -9.63 -11.24 -12.80
N PRO A 165 -10.43 -12.27 -13.17
CA PRO A 165 -10.15 -13.09 -14.35
C PRO A 165 -10.19 -12.33 -15.69
N HIS A 166 -10.75 -11.13 -15.72
CA HIS A 166 -10.96 -10.30 -16.90
C HIS A 166 -10.01 -9.09 -16.98
N LEU A 167 -9.03 -8.96 -16.07
CA LEU A 167 -8.14 -7.81 -15.99
C LEU A 167 -6.80 -8.09 -16.67
N ALA A 168 -6.76 -8.08 -18.02
CA ALA A 168 -5.52 -8.40 -18.75
C ALA A 168 -4.73 -7.15 -19.19
N ARG A 169 -5.38 -6.17 -19.81
CA ARG A 169 -4.72 -4.95 -20.28
C ARG A 169 -5.38 -3.70 -19.70
N ARG A 170 -4.60 -2.89 -18.97
CA ARG A 170 -5.06 -1.66 -18.32
C ARG A 170 -5.00 -0.45 -19.27
N HIS A 171 -6.01 0.40 -19.19
CA HIS A 171 -6.12 1.68 -19.88
C HIS A 171 -6.48 2.76 -18.85
N LEU A 172 -5.52 3.66 -18.60
CA LEU A 172 -5.70 4.78 -17.68
C LEU A 172 -6.51 5.88 -18.37
N GLN A 173 -7.35 6.56 -17.61
CA GLN A 173 -8.12 7.71 -18.08
C GLN A 173 -7.39 8.98 -17.68
N GLU A 174 -7.31 9.97 -18.57
CA GLU A 174 -6.58 11.22 -18.32
C GLU A 174 -7.14 11.98 -17.11
N ASP A 175 -8.46 11.92 -16.89
CA ASP A 175 -9.14 12.57 -15.78
C ASP A 175 -8.95 11.87 -14.43
N GLY A 176 -8.37 10.65 -14.43
CA GLY A 176 -8.17 9.83 -13.23
C GLY A 176 -9.47 9.36 -12.55
N ARG A 177 -10.63 9.52 -13.20
CA ARG A 177 -11.97 9.22 -12.62
C ARG A 177 -12.43 7.79 -12.85
N ALA A 178 -11.69 7.03 -13.63
CA ALA A 178 -11.87 5.60 -13.80
C ALA A 178 -10.60 4.91 -14.28
N VAL A 179 -10.67 3.59 -14.32
CA VAL A 179 -9.73 2.75 -15.07
C VAL A 179 -10.49 1.70 -15.88
N LEU A 180 -10.04 1.49 -17.11
CA LEU A 180 -10.56 0.47 -18.01
C LEU A 180 -9.59 -0.71 -18.07
N TRP A 181 -10.13 -1.91 -18.15
CA TRP A 181 -9.37 -3.13 -18.36
C TRP A 181 -9.99 -3.91 -19.50
N HIS A 182 -9.18 -4.36 -20.46
CA HIS A 182 -9.63 -5.33 -21.45
C HIS A 182 -9.28 -6.73 -20.99
N ASP A 183 -10.18 -7.67 -21.24
CA ASP A 183 -9.88 -9.08 -21.09
C ASP A 183 -8.85 -9.56 -22.14
N ALA A 184 -8.23 -10.70 -21.90
CA ALA A 184 -7.19 -11.22 -22.78
C ALA A 184 -7.70 -11.47 -24.22
N ALA A 185 -8.98 -11.81 -24.36
CA ALA A 185 -9.64 -12.05 -25.64
C ALA A 185 -10.11 -10.76 -26.35
N ARG A 186 -10.03 -9.60 -25.71
CA ARG A 186 -10.57 -8.30 -26.18
C ARG A 186 -12.05 -8.36 -26.57
N LYS A 187 -12.83 -9.15 -25.83
CA LYS A 187 -14.28 -9.29 -25.99
C LYS A 187 -15.06 -8.47 -24.96
N ARG A 188 -14.42 -8.12 -23.85
CA ARG A 188 -15.03 -7.37 -22.75
C ARG A 188 -14.06 -6.31 -22.24
N ALA A 189 -14.58 -5.12 -22.01
CA ALA A 189 -13.94 -4.14 -21.14
C ALA A 189 -14.60 -4.17 -19.75
N THR A 190 -13.80 -4.12 -18.70
CA THR A 190 -14.22 -3.89 -17.32
C THR A 190 -13.84 -2.47 -16.94
N LEU A 191 -14.84 -1.67 -16.61
CA LEU A 191 -14.70 -0.29 -16.17
C LEU A 191 -14.85 -0.23 -14.65
N PHE A 192 -13.81 0.20 -13.94
CA PHE A 192 -13.93 0.62 -12.54
C PHE A 192 -14.17 2.12 -12.52
N ASN A 193 -15.37 2.54 -12.10
CA ASN A 193 -15.77 3.94 -12.09
C ASN A 193 -15.66 4.51 -10.67
N PHE A 194 -14.87 5.57 -10.49
CA PHE A 194 -14.59 6.09 -9.16
C PHE A 194 -15.62 7.12 -8.72
N VAL A 195 -16.10 7.97 -9.63
CA VAL A 195 -17.03 9.07 -9.29
C VAL A 195 -18.34 8.94 -10.03
N ALA A 196 -19.44 9.42 -9.43
CA ALA A 196 -20.73 9.45 -10.10
C ALA A 196 -20.67 10.38 -11.31
N ARG A 197 -21.07 9.90 -12.49
CA ARG A 197 -21.04 10.68 -13.74
C ARG A 197 -21.92 10.09 -14.81
N LYS A 198 -22.08 10.82 -15.91
CA LYS A 198 -22.60 10.27 -17.17
C LYS A 198 -21.43 9.98 -18.10
N ALA A 199 -21.47 8.86 -18.81
CA ALA A 199 -20.45 8.49 -19.79
C ALA A 199 -21.08 7.77 -20.98
N ALA A 200 -20.55 8.00 -22.18
CA ALA A 200 -20.94 7.24 -23.36
C ALA A 200 -20.18 5.90 -23.40
N LEU A 201 -20.91 4.77 -23.46
CA LEU A 201 -20.32 3.43 -23.52
C LEU A 201 -20.92 2.64 -24.69
N PRO A 202 -20.11 1.94 -25.49
CA PRO A 202 -20.60 1.18 -26.64
C PRO A 202 -21.25 -0.14 -26.20
N GLY A 203 -22.14 -0.66 -27.06
CA GLY A 203 -22.65 -2.03 -26.94
C GLY A 203 -23.56 -2.29 -25.74
N THR A 204 -23.40 -3.45 -25.11
CA THR A 204 -24.14 -3.84 -23.91
C THR A 204 -23.33 -3.51 -22.66
N VAL A 205 -23.97 -2.84 -21.70
CA VAL A 205 -23.38 -2.47 -20.42
C VAL A 205 -24.11 -3.21 -19.30
N THR A 206 -23.34 -3.84 -18.41
CA THR A 206 -23.84 -4.48 -17.19
C THR A 206 -23.12 -3.87 -15.99
N ASP A 207 -23.87 -3.41 -15.00
CA ASP A 207 -23.34 -3.08 -13.69
C ASP A 207 -22.99 -4.38 -12.96
N LEU A 208 -21.71 -4.60 -12.71
CA LEU A 208 -21.20 -5.80 -12.06
C LEU A 208 -21.38 -5.76 -10.55
N THR A 209 -21.44 -4.56 -9.99
CA THR A 209 -21.64 -4.32 -8.56
C THR A 209 -23.07 -4.66 -8.14
N THR A 210 -24.05 -4.35 -9.00
CA THR A 210 -25.47 -4.67 -8.74
C THR A 210 -25.98 -5.91 -9.49
N GLY A 211 -25.22 -6.38 -10.49
CA GLY A 211 -25.64 -7.44 -11.41
C GLY A 211 -26.65 -6.99 -12.47
N ALA A 212 -27.05 -5.71 -12.49
CA ALA A 212 -28.09 -5.21 -13.37
C ALA A 212 -27.56 -4.96 -14.79
N ARG A 213 -28.27 -5.51 -15.80
CA ARG A 213 -28.05 -5.10 -17.19
C ARG A 213 -28.68 -3.73 -17.42
N LEU A 214 -27.90 -2.76 -17.89
CA LEU A 214 -28.39 -1.41 -18.13
C LEU A 214 -29.17 -1.34 -19.44
N THR A 215 -30.24 -0.54 -19.45
CA THR A 215 -31.01 -0.27 -20.67
C THR A 215 -30.15 0.53 -21.63
N LYS A 216 -30.12 0.14 -22.90
CA LYS A 216 -29.30 0.79 -23.92
C LYS A 216 -29.63 2.28 -23.99
N ALA A 217 -28.61 3.12 -23.81
CA ALA A 217 -28.71 4.57 -23.83
C ALA A 217 -27.53 5.18 -24.58
N ALA A 218 -27.67 6.43 -25.04
CA ALA A 218 -26.56 7.19 -25.62
C ALA A 218 -25.48 7.53 -24.56
N SER A 219 -25.90 7.66 -23.31
CA SER A 219 -25.04 7.88 -22.16
C SER A 219 -25.64 7.18 -20.94
N TYR A 220 -24.80 6.54 -20.15
CA TYR A 220 -25.21 5.78 -18.96
C TYR A 220 -24.92 6.62 -17.70
N PRO A 221 -25.87 6.73 -16.75
CA PRO A 221 -25.54 7.19 -15.41
C PRO A 221 -24.72 6.11 -14.71
N LEU A 222 -23.46 6.41 -14.43
CA LEU A 222 -22.54 5.53 -13.72
C LEU A 222 -22.44 6.00 -12.27
N GLU A 223 -22.71 5.09 -11.34
CA GLU A 223 -22.52 5.26 -9.90
C GLU A 223 -21.05 5.27 -9.50
N ALA A 224 -20.74 6.01 -8.44
CA ALA A 224 -19.41 6.05 -7.82
C ALA A 224 -19.07 4.70 -7.15
N GLY A 225 -17.83 4.22 -7.31
CA GLY A 225 -17.38 2.98 -6.68
C GLY A 225 -18.03 1.71 -7.23
N HIS A 226 -18.56 1.76 -8.46
CA HIS A 226 -19.14 0.61 -9.16
C HIS A 226 -18.21 0.13 -10.27
N ALA A 227 -18.29 -1.16 -10.56
CA ALA A 227 -17.65 -1.78 -11.71
C ALA A 227 -18.67 -2.13 -12.80
N TYR A 228 -18.30 -1.97 -14.07
CA TYR A 228 -19.19 -2.23 -15.21
C TYR A 228 -18.49 -3.13 -16.22
N ALA A 229 -19.23 -4.08 -16.79
CA ALA A 229 -18.81 -4.83 -17.97
C ALA A 229 -19.39 -4.18 -19.22
N VAL A 230 -18.54 -3.97 -20.22
CA VAL A 230 -18.89 -3.42 -21.53
C VAL A 230 -18.53 -4.45 -22.59
N ALA A 231 -19.54 -4.93 -23.31
CA ALA A 231 -19.38 -5.86 -24.42
C ALA A 231 -19.82 -5.19 -25.73
N ALA A 232 -18.87 -4.99 -26.64
CA ALA A 232 -19.08 -4.30 -27.90
C ALA A 232 -18.13 -4.83 -28.98
N PRO A 233 -18.44 -4.65 -30.29
CA PRO A 233 -17.52 -5.00 -31.38
C PRO A 233 -16.18 -4.25 -31.32
N SER A 234 -16.19 -3.02 -30.78
CA SER A 234 -14.99 -2.24 -30.47
C SER A 234 -15.06 -1.81 -29.01
N LEU A 235 -14.02 -2.17 -28.25
CA LEU A 235 -13.93 -1.85 -26.83
C LEU A 235 -13.40 -0.44 -26.61
N PRO A 236 -13.96 0.32 -25.65
CA PRO A 236 -13.45 1.65 -25.33
C PRO A 236 -12.06 1.53 -24.68
N VAL A 237 -11.15 2.42 -25.06
CA VAL A 237 -9.87 2.64 -24.37
C VAL A 237 -9.89 3.93 -23.53
N GLU A 238 -10.83 4.81 -23.85
CA GLU A 238 -11.07 6.10 -23.23
C GLU A 238 -12.58 6.31 -23.06
N LEU A 239 -12.96 7.13 -22.09
CA LEU A 239 -14.33 7.51 -21.80
C LEU A 239 -14.56 8.95 -22.27
N ALA A 240 -15.65 9.13 -23.03
CA ALA A 240 -16.15 10.43 -23.45
C ALA A 240 -17.20 10.98 -22.48
#